data_AF-A0A1V4YRL7-F1
#
_entry.id   AF-A0A1V4YRL7-F1
#
_cell.length_a   1.000
_cell.length_b   1.000
_cell.length_c   1.000
_cell.angle_alpha   90.00
_cell.angle_beta   90.00
_cell.angle_gamma   90.00
#
_symmetry.space_group_name_H-M   'P 1'
#
loop_
_entity.id
_entity.type
_entity.pdbx_description
1 polymer ?
#
loop_
_entity_poly.entity_id
_entity_poly.type
_entity_poly.pdbx_seq_one_letter_code
_entity_poly.pdbx_strand_id
1 'polypeptide(L)'
;MVHPELSDHSIDIISQTLKVDVHRGTIAGLKTVGMAGTATNKGLLVNPKATAKELAFLEEIFDLPVDVGTTNYGTAMVGSGLLANSKGYVAGSKTTGYELGRIEGALGFIVQE
;
A
#
# COMPACT_ATOMS: atom_id res chain seq x y z
N MET A 1 7.39 3.52 -4.39
CA MET A 1 7.83 2.11 -4.32
C MET A 1 7.68 1.43 -5.68
N VAL A 2 8.71 0.73 -6.15
CA VAL A 2 8.72 -0.05 -7.40
C VAL A 2 9.42 -1.40 -7.22
N HIS A 3 9.29 -2.28 -8.22
CA HIS A 3 9.97 -3.58 -8.27
C HIS A 3 11.49 -3.44 -8.03
N PRO A 4 12.14 -4.32 -7.25
CA PRO A 4 13.53 -4.15 -6.85
C PRO A 4 14.54 -4.26 -8.01
N GLU A 5 14.16 -4.95 -9.08
CA GLU A 5 15.01 -5.14 -10.28
C GLU A 5 14.60 -4.21 -11.44
N LEU A 6 13.77 -3.20 -11.20
CA LEU A 6 13.40 -2.25 -12.25
C LEU A 6 14.63 -1.44 -12.68
N SER A 7 14.89 -1.28 -13.98
CA SER A 7 16.09 -0.59 -14.49
C SER A 7 16.19 0.88 -14.06
N ASP A 8 17.41 1.44 -13.99
CA ASP A 8 17.62 2.86 -13.65
C ASP A 8 16.90 3.78 -14.66
N HIS A 9 16.98 3.45 -15.95
CA HIS A 9 16.27 4.19 -16.99
C HIS A 9 14.74 4.23 -16.77
N SER A 10 14.15 3.11 -16.36
CA SER A 10 12.71 3.08 -16.03
C SER A 10 12.38 3.89 -14.77
N ILE A 11 13.28 3.89 -13.78
CA ILE A 11 13.12 4.72 -12.58
C ILE A 11 13.15 6.20 -12.93
N ASP A 12 14.09 6.63 -13.76
CA ASP A 12 14.20 8.01 -14.21
C ASP A 12 12.92 8.47 -14.92
N ILE A 13 12.38 7.64 -15.83
CA ILE A 13 11.12 7.91 -16.52
C ILE A 13 9.97 8.08 -15.51
N ILE A 14 9.84 7.17 -14.55
CA ILE A 14 8.76 7.21 -13.54
C ILE A 14 8.89 8.48 -12.70
N SER A 15 10.08 8.77 -12.19
CA SER A 15 10.33 9.93 -11.34
C SER A 15 10.03 11.24 -12.08
N GLN A 16 10.52 11.40 -13.30
CA GLN A 16 10.32 12.62 -14.09
C GLN A 16 8.85 12.79 -14.52
N THR A 17 8.18 11.71 -14.90
CA THR A 17 6.79 11.76 -15.40
C THR A 17 5.81 12.02 -14.27
N LEU A 18 5.94 11.29 -13.15
CA LEU A 18 5.01 11.37 -12.02
C LEU A 18 5.42 12.44 -11.00
N LYS A 19 6.65 12.96 -11.07
CA LYS A 19 7.22 13.95 -10.14
C LYS A 19 7.24 13.45 -8.70
N VAL A 20 7.74 12.22 -8.51
CA VAL A 20 7.82 11.56 -7.21
C VAL A 20 9.18 10.93 -7.00
N ASP A 21 9.53 10.73 -5.74
CA ASP A 21 10.67 9.90 -5.35
C ASP A 21 10.36 8.42 -5.57
N VAL A 22 11.36 7.69 -6.08
CA VAL A 22 11.19 6.29 -6.49
C VAL A 22 12.15 5.40 -5.71
N HIS A 23 11.56 4.61 -4.80
CA HIS A 23 12.28 3.62 -4.01
C HIS A 23 12.05 2.21 -4.55
N ARG A 24 13.15 1.47 -4.79
CA ARG A 24 13.14 0.03 -5.08
C ARG A 24 12.94 -0.76 -3.79
N GLY A 25 12.16 -1.83 -3.83
CA GLY A 25 12.09 -2.75 -2.70
C GLY A 25 10.99 -3.78 -2.82
N THR A 26 10.68 -4.41 -1.70
CA THR A 26 9.61 -5.41 -1.57
C THR A 26 8.62 -4.98 -0.51
N ILE A 27 7.44 -5.60 -0.54
CA ILE A 27 6.46 -5.53 0.55
C ILE A 27 6.12 -6.96 0.92
N ALA A 28 6.43 -7.38 2.16
CA ALA A 28 6.34 -8.77 2.60
C ALA A 28 7.16 -9.73 1.72
N GLY A 29 8.34 -9.29 1.26
CA GLY A 29 9.18 -10.05 0.32
C GLY A 29 8.62 -10.15 -1.11
N LEU A 30 7.45 -9.58 -1.40
CA LEU A 30 6.85 -9.59 -2.73
C LEU A 30 7.43 -8.46 -3.59
N LYS A 31 7.92 -8.82 -4.76
CA LYS A 31 8.48 -7.87 -5.74
C LYS A 31 7.38 -7.07 -6.46
N THR A 32 6.16 -7.60 -6.51
CA THR A 32 4.98 -6.97 -7.11
C THR A 32 4.31 -6.01 -6.12
N VAL A 33 5.03 -4.95 -5.77
CA VAL A 33 4.67 -4.01 -4.69
C VAL A 33 3.26 -3.43 -4.83
N GLY A 34 2.81 -3.15 -6.06
CA GLY A 34 1.47 -2.62 -6.31
C GLY A 34 0.33 -3.61 -6.02
N MET A 35 0.59 -4.92 -6.07
CA MET A 35 -0.40 -5.91 -5.63
C MET A 35 -0.34 -6.14 -4.11
N ALA A 36 0.83 -5.94 -3.51
CA ALA A 36 1.09 -6.23 -2.10
C ALA A 36 0.58 -5.14 -1.15
N GLY A 37 0.28 -3.94 -1.64
CA GLY A 37 -0.22 -2.84 -0.81
C GLY A 37 -0.98 -1.79 -1.60
N THR A 38 -1.68 -0.92 -0.88
CA THR A 38 -2.37 0.25 -1.41
C THR A 38 -1.97 1.46 -0.59
N ALA A 39 -1.64 2.55 -1.26
CA ALA A 39 -1.23 3.80 -0.65
C ALA A 39 -2.14 4.94 -1.10
N THR A 40 -2.42 5.87 -0.20
CA THR A 40 -3.04 7.15 -0.50
C THR A 40 -2.20 8.26 0.14
N ASN A 41 -2.57 9.52 -0.07
CA ASN A 41 -1.91 10.66 0.60
C ASN A 41 -2.28 10.79 2.09
N LYS A 42 -2.90 9.76 2.70
CA LYS A 42 -3.32 9.74 4.10
C LYS A 42 -2.79 8.54 4.89
N GLY A 43 -2.29 7.51 4.20
CA GLY A 43 -1.88 6.27 4.83
C GLY A 43 -1.77 5.11 3.84
N LEU A 44 -1.24 4.00 4.34
CA LEU A 44 -0.98 2.79 3.58
C LEU A 44 -1.61 1.57 4.26
N LEU A 45 -2.16 0.67 3.45
CA LEU A 45 -2.53 -0.68 3.87
C LEU A 45 -1.71 -1.70 3.07
N VAL A 46 -0.94 -2.53 3.76
CA VAL A 46 -0.05 -3.51 3.12
C VAL A 46 -0.29 -4.95 3.58
N ASN A 47 0.35 -5.88 2.89
CA ASN A 47 0.28 -7.31 3.17
C ASN A 47 0.57 -7.63 4.65
N PRO A 48 -0.22 -8.50 5.31
CA PRO A 48 -0.10 -8.84 6.73
C PRO A 48 1.19 -9.56 7.11
N LYS A 49 1.97 -10.02 6.13
CA LYS A 49 3.26 -10.65 6.35
C LYS A 49 4.43 -9.68 6.21
N ALA A 50 4.17 -8.38 6.03
CA ALA A 50 5.22 -7.37 6.01
C ALA A 50 5.99 -7.38 7.34
N THR A 51 7.31 -7.42 7.26
CA THR A 51 8.16 -7.44 8.46
C THR A 51 8.19 -6.07 9.14
N ALA A 52 8.47 -6.01 10.44
CA ALA A 52 8.63 -4.73 11.14
C ALA A 52 9.66 -3.80 10.48
N LYS A 53 10.72 -4.37 9.90
CA LYS A 53 11.72 -3.61 9.14
C LYS A 53 11.15 -3.02 7.84
N GLU A 54 10.35 -3.79 7.11
CA GLU A 54 9.68 -3.28 5.90
C GLU A 54 8.64 -2.22 6.25
N LEU A 55 7.87 -2.40 7.34
CA LEU A 55 6.90 -1.40 7.80
C LEU A 55 7.58 -0.08 8.16
N ALA A 56 8.64 -0.12 8.97
CA ALA A 56 9.39 1.08 9.34
C ALA A 56 10.00 1.79 8.11
N PHE A 57 10.51 1.03 7.14
CA PHE A 57 11.02 1.60 5.89
C PHE A 57 9.92 2.27 5.07
N LEU A 58 8.72 1.67 5.00
CA LEU A 58 7.58 2.26 4.32
C LEU A 58 7.10 3.54 5.01
N GLU A 59 7.02 3.54 6.34
CA GLU A 59 6.67 4.75 7.10
C GLU A 59 7.66 5.88 6.85
N GLU A 60 8.96 5.58 6.83
CA GLU A 60 10.03 6.55 6.57
C GLU A 60 9.91 7.19 5.17
N ILE A 61 9.78 6.38 4.11
CA ILE A 61 9.80 6.91 2.73
C ILE A 61 8.48 7.55 2.31
N PHE A 62 7.36 7.16 2.93
CA PHE A 62 6.04 7.74 2.61
C PHE A 62 5.66 8.88 3.53
N ASP A 63 6.31 9.02 4.70
CA ASP A 63 5.95 9.98 5.75
C ASP A 63 4.46 9.89 6.14
N LEU A 64 3.97 8.66 6.22
CA LEU A 64 2.56 8.33 6.44
C LEU A 64 2.42 7.06 7.29
N PRO A 65 1.33 6.92 8.06
CA PRO A 65 1.08 5.71 8.82
C PRO A 65 0.89 4.51 7.89
N VAL A 66 1.46 3.37 8.29
CA VAL A 66 1.35 2.09 7.57
C VAL A 66 0.69 1.07 8.49
N ASP A 67 -0.44 0.50 8.07
CA ASP A 67 -1.05 -0.65 8.74
C ASP A 67 -1.07 -1.86 7.80
N VAL A 68 -1.38 -3.02 8.38
CA VAL A 68 -1.48 -4.28 7.66
C VAL A 68 -2.91 -4.81 7.63
N GLY A 69 -3.27 -5.48 6.55
CA GLY A 69 -4.60 -6.08 6.45
C GLY A 69 -4.82 -6.90 5.20
N THR A 70 -6.05 -7.37 5.03
CA THR A 70 -6.46 -8.22 3.92
C THR A 70 -7.69 -7.63 3.23
N THR A 71 -7.98 -8.16 2.05
CA THR A 71 -9.21 -7.87 1.30
C THR A 71 -9.88 -9.17 0.88
N ASN A 72 -11.13 -9.13 0.41
CA ASN A 72 -11.78 -10.28 -0.22
C ASN A 72 -11.69 -11.58 0.60
N TYR A 73 -12.03 -11.53 1.89
CA TYR A 73 -12.07 -12.71 2.76
C TYR A 73 -10.68 -13.32 3.02
N GLY A 74 -9.71 -12.48 3.41
CA GLY A 74 -8.38 -12.92 3.84
C GLY A 74 -7.30 -12.90 2.76
N THR A 75 -7.56 -12.32 1.59
CA THR A 75 -6.57 -12.16 0.52
C THR A 75 -5.52 -11.14 0.93
N ALA A 76 -4.26 -11.59 1.04
CA ALA A 76 -3.11 -10.78 1.43
C ALA A 76 -2.59 -9.85 0.30
N MET A 77 -3.08 -10.02 -0.92
CA MET A 77 -2.76 -9.16 -2.06
C MET A 77 -3.67 -7.92 -2.07
N VAL A 78 -3.45 -7.01 -1.11
CA VAL A 78 -4.32 -5.86 -0.83
C VAL A 78 -4.61 -5.04 -2.10
N GLY A 79 -3.58 -4.67 -2.87
CA GLY A 79 -3.75 -3.84 -4.06
C GLY A 79 -4.47 -4.50 -5.23
N SER A 80 -4.70 -5.82 -5.19
CA SER A 80 -5.54 -6.51 -6.19
C SER A 80 -7.04 -6.41 -5.88
N GLY A 81 -7.39 -6.16 -4.62
CA GLY A 81 -8.77 -6.14 -4.12
C GLY A 81 -9.26 -4.77 -3.70
N LEU A 82 -8.41 -3.74 -3.77
CA LEU A 82 -8.66 -2.41 -3.25
C LEU A 82 -8.10 -1.35 -4.20
N LEU A 83 -8.94 -0.37 -4.55
CA LEU A 83 -8.54 0.89 -5.16
C LEU A 83 -8.89 2.02 -4.21
N ALA A 84 -7.99 2.96 -3.97
CA ALA A 84 -8.24 4.07 -3.07
C ALA A 84 -7.55 5.36 -3.52
N ASN A 85 -8.11 6.47 -3.09
CA ASN A 85 -7.49 7.79 -3.14
C ASN A 85 -7.82 8.55 -1.84
N SER A 86 -7.40 9.80 -1.71
CA SER A 86 -7.64 10.59 -0.48
C SER A 86 -9.11 10.87 -0.15
N LYS A 87 -10.04 10.60 -1.06
CA LYS A 87 -11.48 10.89 -0.94
C LYS A 87 -12.34 9.65 -0.71
N GLY A 88 -11.81 8.45 -0.98
CA GLY A 88 -12.56 7.21 -0.77
C GLY A 88 -11.87 6.00 -1.38
N TYR A 89 -12.56 4.87 -1.35
CA TYR A 89 -12.06 3.59 -1.83
C TYR A 89 -13.16 2.74 -2.46
N VAL A 90 -12.76 1.76 -3.26
CA VAL A 90 -13.59 0.68 -3.79
C VAL A 90 -12.90 -0.63 -3.45
N ALA A 91 -13.60 -1.49 -2.72
CA ALA A 91 -13.12 -2.81 -2.34
C ALA A 91 -13.91 -3.91 -3.06
N GLY A 92 -13.29 -5.08 -3.25
CA GLY A 92 -13.97 -6.23 -3.83
C GLY A 92 -15.15 -6.71 -2.96
N SER A 93 -16.18 -7.25 -3.60
CA SER A 93 -17.49 -7.55 -2.98
C SER A 93 -17.46 -8.59 -1.87
N LYS A 94 -16.36 -9.36 -1.74
CA LYS A 94 -16.16 -10.35 -0.67
C LYS A 94 -15.42 -9.79 0.54
N THR A 95 -15.02 -8.52 0.51
CA THR A 95 -14.33 -7.88 1.62
C THR A 95 -15.27 -7.77 2.82
N THR A 96 -14.84 -8.30 3.96
CA THR A 96 -15.66 -8.38 5.16
C THR A 96 -15.74 -7.03 5.90
N GLY A 97 -16.75 -6.84 6.74
CA GLY A 97 -16.88 -5.61 7.55
C GLY A 97 -15.66 -5.34 8.44
N TYR A 98 -15.00 -6.38 8.95
CA TYR A 98 -13.76 -6.23 9.71
C TYR A 98 -12.60 -5.72 8.84
N GLU A 99 -12.45 -6.26 7.62
CA GLU A 99 -11.47 -5.79 6.65
C GLU A 99 -11.76 -4.35 6.20
N LEU A 100 -13.03 -3.99 5.98
CA LEU A 100 -13.43 -2.62 5.66
C LEU A 100 -13.05 -1.65 6.78
N GLY A 101 -13.30 -2.00 8.05
CA GLY A 101 -12.87 -1.17 9.19
C GLY A 101 -11.35 -0.99 9.25
N ARG A 102 -10.57 -2.02 8.91
CA ARG A 102 -9.11 -1.91 8.78
C ARG A 102 -8.69 -0.99 7.64
N ILE A 103 -9.31 -1.12 6.47
CA ILE A 103 -9.06 -0.24 5.31
C ILE A 103 -9.35 1.22 5.66
N GLU A 104 -10.47 1.48 6.32
CA GLU A 104 -10.88 2.82 6.72
C GLU A 104 -9.93 3.45 7.73
N GLY A 105 -9.48 2.66 8.72
CA GLY A 105 -8.51 3.10 9.71
C GLY A 105 -7.14 3.40 9.09
N ALA A 106 -6.62 2.47 8.29
CA ALA A 106 -5.29 2.58 7.69
C ALA A 106 -5.18 3.72 6.66
N LEU A 107 -6.25 4.00 5.91
CA LEU A 107 -6.26 5.01 4.85
C LEU A 107 -6.87 6.36 5.30
N GLY A 108 -7.17 6.52 6.59
CA GLY A 108 -7.63 7.79 7.16
C GLY A 108 -9.00 8.24 6.66
N PHE A 109 -9.94 7.30 6.51
CA PHE A 109 -11.34 7.59 6.19
C PHE A 109 -12.23 7.72 7.44
N ILE A 110 -11.75 7.24 8.58
CA ILE A 110 -12.36 7.44 9.89
C ILE A 110 -11.43 8.29 10.77
N VAL A 111 -12.01 9.26 11.45
CA VAL A 111 -11.32 10.07 12.46
C VAL A 111 -11.18 9.19 13.70
N GLN A 112 -9.94 8.92 14.11
CA GLN A 112 -9.69 8.37 15.44
C GLN A 112 -9.81 9.53 16.43
N GLU A 113 -10.80 9.48 17.32
CA GLU A 113 -10.95 10.43 18.45
C GLU A 113 -9.79 10.32 19.44
#